data_AF-A0A0H4X2A7-F1
#
_entry.id   AF-A0A0H4X2A7-F1
#
_cell.length_a   1.000
_cell.length_b   1.000
_cell.length_c   1.000
_cell.angle_alpha   90.00
_cell.angle_beta   90.00
_cell.angle_gamma   90.00
#
_symmetry.space_group_name_H-M   'P 1'
#
loop_
_entity.id
_entity.type
_entity.pdbx_description
1 polymer ?
#
loop_
_entity_poly.entity_id
_entity_poly.type
_entity_poly.pdbx_seq_one_letter_code
_entity_poly.pdbx_strand_id
1 'polypeptide(L)'
;MKHALAALLAAVSLTVLGCGDTEALAPEDTAPPEGQVSQQGTCTALCEFGGTISCTGTTCVATDYSGVSCDGAFTACPDFACPGGQPQCSEYEYTACSTRGREIDCCEGNRPNICLCAGVIGGRNQWLCFN
;
A
#
# COMPACT_ATOMS: atom_id res chain seq x y z
N MET A 1 51.49 -36.26 12.33
CA MET A 1 50.64 -37.06 13.23
C MET A 1 49.18 -36.75 12.92
N LYS A 2 48.42 -37.81 12.61
CA LYS A 2 46.96 -37.98 12.71
C LYS A 2 46.06 -37.23 11.71
N HIS A 3 45.81 -37.96 10.63
CA HIS A 3 44.69 -37.93 9.70
C HIS A 3 43.31 -37.84 10.37
N ALA A 4 42.35 -37.20 9.69
CA ALA A 4 40.98 -37.71 9.55
C ALA A 4 40.30 -37.08 8.32
N LEU A 5 40.26 -37.85 7.24
CA LEU A 5 39.30 -37.76 6.13
C LEU A 5 37.97 -38.38 6.58
N ALA A 6 36.84 -37.78 6.19
CA ALA A 6 35.56 -38.46 5.89
C ALA A 6 34.64 -37.43 5.18
N ALA A 7 34.39 -37.52 3.88
CA ALA A 7 33.46 -38.43 3.19
C ALA A 7 31.99 -38.15 3.58
N LEU A 8 31.22 -37.42 2.75
CA LEU A 8 30.39 -37.89 1.62
C LEU A 8 29.03 -38.49 2.05
N LEU A 9 27.99 -38.13 1.28
CA LEU A 9 26.66 -38.75 1.15
C LEU A 9 25.63 -38.33 2.23
N ALA A 10 24.33 -38.18 2.00
CA ALA A 10 23.43 -38.12 0.84
C ALA A 10 21.99 -37.98 1.42
N ALA A 11 21.00 -37.80 0.54
CA ALA A 11 19.54 -37.93 0.73
C ALA A 11 18.82 -36.74 1.39
N VAL A 12 17.95 -35.97 0.71
CA VAL A 12 16.65 -36.30 0.05
C VAL A 12 15.55 -36.67 1.05
N SER A 13 14.66 -35.71 1.31
CA SER A 13 13.20 -35.86 1.58
C SER A 13 12.61 -34.42 1.65
N LEU A 14 11.81 -33.87 0.72
CA LEU A 14 10.42 -34.21 0.32
C LEU A 14 9.61 -34.57 1.59
N THR A 15 8.62 -33.81 2.10
CA THR A 15 7.43 -33.22 1.46
C THR A 15 6.60 -32.38 2.46
N VAL A 16 5.95 -31.31 1.96
CA VAL A 16 4.52 -30.90 2.09
C VAL A 16 3.83 -30.82 3.48
N LEU A 17 3.33 -29.63 3.82
CA LEU A 17 1.98 -29.32 4.34
C LEU A 17 1.69 -27.85 3.90
N GLY A 18 0.73 -27.48 3.04
CA GLY A 18 -0.54 -28.11 2.73
C GLY A 18 -1.65 -27.66 3.68
N CYS A 19 -1.98 -26.36 3.71
CA CYS A 19 -3.28 -25.87 4.21
C CYS A 19 -4.10 -25.39 3.01
N GLY A 20 -4.60 -26.35 2.24
CA GLY A 20 -5.82 -26.17 1.45
C GLY A 20 -6.96 -26.74 2.28
N ASP A 21 -7.95 -25.92 2.60
CA ASP A 21 -9.21 -26.42 3.12
C ASP A 21 -9.99 -27.02 1.93
N THR A 22 -10.20 -28.33 2.05
CA THR A 22 -11.25 -29.21 1.49
C THR A 22 -12.38 -28.45 0.76
N GLU A 23 -12.78 -28.81 -0.47
CA GLU A 23 -13.45 -30.08 -0.80
C GLU A 23 -13.10 -30.60 -2.20
N ALA A 24 -12.77 -31.90 -2.25
CA ALA A 24 -12.41 -32.63 -3.46
C ALA A 24 -13.56 -33.51 -3.95
N LEU A 25 -13.87 -33.43 -5.24
CA LEU A 25 -14.38 -34.53 -6.06
C LEU A 25 -13.67 -34.43 -7.42
N ALA A 26 -12.75 -35.37 -7.66
CA ALA A 26 -12.06 -35.63 -8.92
C ALA A 26 -13.05 -36.24 -9.97
N PRO A 27 -12.68 -36.57 -11.23
CA PRO A 27 -11.32 -36.64 -11.78
C PRO A 27 -11.13 -36.24 -13.27
N GLU A 28 -9.88 -36.38 -13.70
CA GLU A 28 -9.43 -36.82 -15.04
C GLU A 28 -9.21 -35.79 -16.18
N ASP A 29 -7.91 -35.69 -16.50
CA ASP A 29 -7.33 -35.89 -17.82
C ASP A 29 -6.87 -34.67 -18.64
N THR A 30 -5.71 -34.90 -19.25
CA THR A 30 -5.05 -34.12 -20.30
C THR A 30 -4.29 -32.86 -19.85
N ALA A 31 -2.99 -33.04 -19.63
CA ALA A 31 -2.01 -31.95 -19.69
C ALA A 31 -2.05 -31.27 -21.07
N PRO A 32 -2.04 -29.92 -21.15
CA PRO A 32 -1.44 -29.21 -22.25
C PRO A 32 0.03 -28.87 -21.93
N PRO A 33 0.87 -28.67 -22.95
CA PRO A 33 2.30 -28.45 -22.79
C PRO A 33 2.59 -27.19 -21.99
N GLU A 34 3.79 -27.15 -21.42
CA GLU A 34 4.46 -26.03 -20.75
C GLU A 34 4.45 -24.75 -21.61
N GLY A 35 3.31 -24.09 -21.70
CA GLY A 35 3.23 -22.67 -22.00
C GLY A 35 3.60 -21.96 -20.72
N GLN A 36 4.60 -21.08 -20.77
CA GLN A 36 4.80 -20.09 -19.73
C GLN A 36 3.46 -19.34 -19.57
N VAL A 37 2.65 -19.76 -18.60
CA VAL A 37 1.51 -18.98 -18.16
C VAL A 37 2.15 -17.79 -17.46
N SER A 38 2.40 -16.74 -18.25
CA SER A 38 2.61 -15.41 -17.74
C SER A 38 1.33 -15.07 -16.98
N GLN A 39 1.25 -15.49 -15.71
CA GLN A 39 0.18 -15.16 -14.80
C GLN A 39 0.21 -13.64 -14.71
N GLN A 40 -0.64 -12.97 -15.50
CA GLN A 40 -0.83 -11.54 -15.41
C GLN A 40 -1.34 -11.26 -14.01
N GLY A 41 -0.45 -10.78 -13.16
CA GLY A 41 -0.76 -10.34 -11.81
C GLY A 41 -1.18 -8.88 -11.86
N THR A 42 -2.26 -8.56 -11.17
CA THR A 42 -2.60 -7.17 -10.86
C THR A 42 -2.05 -6.86 -9.48
N CYS A 43 -1.16 -5.88 -9.39
CA CYS A 43 -0.74 -5.33 -8.11
C CYS A 43 -1.50 -4.05 -7.84
N THR A 44 -1.89 -3.88 -6.59
CA THR A 44 -2.49 -2.65 -6.09
C THR A 44 -1.69 -2.21 -4.88
N ALA A 45 -1.29 -0.94 -4.84
CA ALA A 45 -0.69 -0.31 -3.67
C ALA A 45 -1.66 0.72 -3.10
N LEU A 46 -1.70 0.82 -1.77
CA LEU A 46 -2.34 1.94 -1.08
C LEU A 46 -1.42 3.16 -1.16
N CYS A 47 -1.96 4.33 -1.43
CA CYS A 47 -1.27 5.61 -1.38
C CYS A 47 -1.79 6.44 -0.20
N GLU A 48 -1.11 7.56 0.09
CA GLU A 48 -1.58 8.50 1.11
C GLU A 48 -3.02 8.98 0.82
N PHE A 49 -3.73 9.39 1.87
CA PHE A 49 -5.13 9.84 1.80
C PHE A 49 -6.12 8.79 1.24
N GLY A 50 -5.77 7.50 1.30
CA GLY A 50 -6.67 6.41 0.93
C GLY A 50 -6.82 6.19 -0.58
N GLY A 51 -5.98 6.83 -1.40
CA GLY A 51 -5.89 6.54 -2.83
C GLY A 51 -5.32 5.14 -3.07
N THR A 52 -5.62 4.53 -4.20
CA THR A 52 -4.96 3.30 -4.65
C THR A 52 -4.47 3.48 -6.08
N ILE A 53 -3.35 2.82 -6.37
CA ILE A 53 -2.86 2.69 -7.75
C ILE A 53 -2.69 1.22 -8.06
N SER A 54 -2.91 0.85 -9.31
CA SER A 54 -2.74 -0.53 -9.76
C SER A 54 -2.08 -0.60 -11.12
N CYS A 55 -1.38 -1.71 -11.34
CA CYS A 55 -0.82 -2.07 -12.64
C CYS A 55 -0.95 -3.57 -12.85
N THR A 56 -0.98 -4.00 -14.11
CA THR A 56 -1.05 -5.41 -14.50
C THR A 56 0.19 -5.77 -15.30
N GLY A 57 0.86 -6.85 -14.93
CA GLY A 57 2.08 -7.30 -15.59
C GLY A 57 2.43 -8.76 -15.30
N THR A 58 3.46 -9.25 -15.95
CA THR A 58 4.01 -10.60 -15.73
C THR A 58 4.81 -10.67 -14.44
N THR A 59 5.54 -9.59 -14.16
CA THR A 59 6.26 -9.36 -12.90
C THR A 59 5.69 -8.14 -12.24
N CYS A 60 5.37 -8.24 -10.96
CA CYS A 60 4.55 -7.25 -10.30
C CYS A 60 4.93 -7.13 -8.82
N VAL A 61 5.19 -5.90 -8.37
CA VAL A 61 5.48 -5.58 -6.97
C VAL A 61 4.67 -4.34 -6.57
N ALA A 62 3.87 -4.44 -5.52
CA ALA A 62 3.24 -3.28 -4.86
C ALA A 62 4.01 -2.94 -3.59
N THR A 63 4.17 -1.65 -3.32
CA THR A 63 4.69 -1.15 -2.05
C THR A 63 3.79 -0.02 -1.59
N ASP A 64 3.07 -0.24 -0.48
CA ASP A 64 2.18 0.77 0.09
C ASP A 64 2.95 2.05 0.40
N TYR A 65 2.27 3.18 0.19
CA TYR A 65 2.76 4.55 0.33
C TYR A 65 3.94 4.90 -0.58
N SER A 66 4.26 4.06 -1.57
CA SER A 66 5.37 4.27 -2.50
C SER A 66 4.92 4.13 -3.96
N GLY A 67 4.38 2.97 -4.34
CA GLY A 67 3.89 2.77 -5.70
C GLY A 67 3.78 1.31 -6.13
N VAL A 68 3.64 1.09 -7.44
CA VAL A 68 3.59 -0.23 -8.07
C VAL A 68 4.65 -0.34 -9.15
N SER A 69 5.29 -1.51 -9.27
CA SER A 69 6.24 -1.83 -10.33
C SER A 69 5.71 -3.01 -11.13
N CYS A 70 5.39 -2.79 -12.41
CA CYS A 70 4.99 -3.84 -13.34
C CYS A 70 5.97 -3.94 -14.51
N ASP A 71 6.49 -5.15 -14.77
CA ASP A 71 7.38 -5.44 -15.90
C ASP A 71 8.57 -4.48 -16.02
N GLY A 72 9.11 -4.08 -14.86
CA GLY A 72 10.23 -3.15 -14.74
C GLY A 72 9.86 -1.66 -14.82
N ALA A 73 8.59 -1.31 -15.07
CA ALA A 73 8.08 0.06 -15.03
C ALA A 73 7.49 0.37 -13.65
N PHE A 74 8.05 1.40 -12.99
CA PHE A 74 7.56 1.89 -11.71
C PHE A 74 6.58 3.06 -11.90
N THR A 75 5.41 2.94 -11.29
CA THR A 75 4.41 4.00 -11.14
C THR A 75 4.39 4.41 -9.68
N ALA A 76 4.84 5.63 -9.39
CA ALA A 76 4.78 6.18 -8.05
C ALA A 76 3.34 6.48 -7.63
N CYS A 77 3.09 6.43 -6.32
CA CYS A 77 1.91 7.09 -5.76
C CYS A 77 1.95 8.58 -6.15
N PRO A 78 0.81 9.16 -6.57
CA PRO A 78 0.77 10.58 -6.88
C PRO A 78 1.08 11.39 -5.62
N ASP A 79 1.91 12.41 -5.77
CA ASP A 79 2.08 13.42 -4.73
C ASP A 79 0.75 14.18 -4.62
N PHE A 80 0.01 13.93 -3.54
CA PHE A 80 -1.20 14.67 -3.24
C PHE A 80 -0.83 16.01 -2.59
N ALA A 81 -0.16 16.85 -3.38
CA ALA A 81 0.03 18.26 -3.04
C ALA A 81 -1.30 18.98 -3.21
N CYS A 82 -1.60 19.93 -2.31
CA CYS A 82 -2.82 20.70 -2.41
C CYS A 82 -2.89 21.47 -3.73
N PRO A 83 -4.05 21.50 -4.39
CA PRO A 83 -4.24 22.31 -5.56
C PRO A 83 -3.98 23.79 -5.21
N GLY A 84 -3.25 24.49 -6.09
CA GLY A 84 -2.94 25.92 -5.89
C GLY A 84 -1.92 26.21 -4.78
N GLY A 85 -1.22 25.21 -4.25
CA GLY A 85 -0.20 25.40 -3.22
C GLY A 85 -0.79 25.74 -1.85
N GLN A 86 -2.03 25.35 -1.61
CA GLN A 86 -2.64 25.47 -0.29
C GLN A 86 -1.90 24.58 0.74
N PRO A 87 -1.95 24.90 2.03
CA PRO A 87 -1.47 24.03 3.10
C PRO A 87 -2.39 22.81 3.30
N GLN A 88 -1.84 21.71 3.83
CA GLN A 88 -2.69 20.56 4.19
C GLN A 88 -3.51 20.85 5.44
N CYS A 89 -4.74 20.36 5.50
CA CYS A 89 -5.61 20.55 6.67
C CYS A 89 -5.02 19.91 7.94
N SER A 90 -4.23 18.84 7.78
CA SER A 90 -3.47 18.19 8.86
C SER A 90 -2.46 19.12 9.53
N GLU A 91 -2.00 20.17 8.87
CA GLU A 91 -1.10 21.19 9.47
C GLU A 91 -1.84 22.10 10.44
N TYR A 92 -3.15 22.29 10.25
CA TYR A 92 -3.96 23.15 11.10
C TYR A 92 -4.77 22.40 12.13
N GLU A 93 -5.19 21.17 11.85
CA GLU A 93 -6.07 20.41 12.72
C GLU A 93 -5.55 20.37 14.18
N TYR A 94 -6.41 20.72 15.14
CA TYR A 94 -6.09 20.82 16.57
C TYR A 94 -5.03 21.85 16.97
N THR A 95 -4.53 22.67 16.04
CA THR A 95 -3.64 23.80 16.36
C THR A 95 -4.45 24.99 16.89
N ALA A 96 -3.80 25.82 17.71
CA ALA A 96 -4.47 26.96 18.34
C ALA A 96 -4.80 28.06 17.31
N CYS A 97 -5.98 28.65 17.44
CA CYS A 97 -6.43 29.77 16.63
C CYS A 97 -6.89 30.94 17.52
N SER A 98 -6.69 32.17 17.04
CA SER A 98 -6.98 33.37 17.84
C SER A 98 -8.45 33.78 17.79
N THR A 99 -9.11 33.57 16.66
CA THR A 99 -10.39 34.20 16.33
C THR A 99 -11.44 33.15 16.01
N ARG A 100 -12.36 32.92 16.94
CA ARG A 100 -13.47 31.97 16.76
C ARG A 100 -14.33 32.37 15.56
N GLY A 101 -14.74 31.38 14.76
CA GLY A 101 -15.54 31.58 13.56
C GLY A 101 -14.72 31.98 12.32
N ARG A 102 -13.39 32.13 12.45
CA ARG A 102 -12.53 32.32 11.28
C ARG A 102 -12.42 30.99 10.51
N GLU A 103 -12.44 31.09 9.19
CA GLU A 103 -12.19 30.00 8.26
C GLU A 103 -10.81 30.13 7.63
N ILE A 104 -10.21 29.01 7.25
CA ILE A 104 -9.00 28.95 6.43
C ILE A 104 -9.16 27.84 5.38
N ASP A 105 -8.77 28.16 4.15
CA ASP A 105 -8.72 27.19 3.08
C ASP A 105 -7.50 26.27 3.26
N CYS A 106 -7.73 24.97 3.09
CA CYS A 106 -6.71 23.95 3.13
C CYS A 106 -7.07 22.85 2.13
N CYS A 107 -6.30 21.77 2.09
CA CYS A 107 -6.69 20.59 1.36
C CYS A 107 -6.51 19.31 2.16
N GLU A 108 -7.24 18.28 1.75
CA GLU A 108 -6.97 16.90 2.15
C GLU A 108 -6.64 16.10 0.89
N GLY A 109 -5.35 15.78 0.75
CA GLY A 109 -4.80 15.26 -0.50
C GLY A 109 -4.95 16.25 -1.66
N ASN A 110 -5.79 15.96 -2.65
CA ASN A 110 -6.07 16.85 -3.79
C ASN A 110 -7.49 17.47 -3.73
N ARG A 111 -8.15 17.41 -2.58
CA ARG A 111 -9.51 17.93 -2.40
C ARG A 111 -9.45 19.25 -1.63
N PRO A 112 -10.01 20.35 -2.17
CA PRO A 112 -10.12 21.60 -1.43
C PRO A 112 -11.05 21.38 -0.23
N ASN A 113 -10.66 21.96 0.91
CA ASN A 113 -11.37 21.83 2.17
C ASN A 113 -11.21 23.11 3.01
N ILE A 114 -11.98 23.25 4.09
CA ILE A 114 -11.98 24.39 4.99
C ILE A 114 -11.83 23.91 6.44
N CYS A 115 -10.99 24.60 7.20
CA CYS A 115 -10.97 24.50 8.65
C CYS A 115 -11.65 25.70 9.30
N LEU A 116 -12.46 25.45 10.32
CA LEU A 116 -13.12 26.45 11.15
C LEU A 116 -12.46 26.55 12.52
N CYS A 117 -12.15 27.76 12.95
CA CYS A 117 -11.71 28.02 14.31
C CYS A 117 -12.89 27.93 15.27
N ALA A 118 -13.15 26.75 15.85
CA ALA A 118 -14.32 26.52 16.70
C ALA A 118 -14.10 25.60 17.90
N GLY A 119 -13.12 24.67 17.84
CA GLY A 119 -12.82 23.73 18.92
C GLY A 119 -12.27 24.44 20.16
N VAL A 120 -12.41 23.86 21.34
CA VAL A 120 -11.81 24.40 22.57
C VAL A 120 -11.09 23.31 23.35
N ILE A 121 -9.76 23.40 23.45
CA ILE A 121 -8.94 22.52 24.30
C ILE A 121 -8.09 23.39 25.22
N GLY A 122 -8.13 23.09 26.52
CA GLY A 122 -7.39 23.85 27.54
C GLY A 122 -7.75 25.34 27.58
N GLY A 123 -8.98 25.70 27.18
CA GLY A 123 -9.47 27.09 27.16
C GLY A 123 -9.03 27.93 25.96
N ARG A 124 -8.40 27.34 24.94
CA ARG A 124 -8.00 28.05 23.70
C ARG A 124 -8.81 27.55 22.52
N ASN A 125 -9.13 28.43 21.57
CA ASN A 125 -9.79 28.02 20.33
C ASN A 125 -8.83 27.18 19.49
N GLN A 126 -9.38 26.22 18.75
CA GLN A 126 -8.65 25.36 17.82
C GLN A 126 -9.32 25.25 16.46
N TRP A 127 -8.51 24.99 15.45
CA TRP A 127 -8.98 24.66 14.12
C TRP A 127 -9.58 23.25 14.09
N LEU A 128 -10.77 23.15 13.50
CA LEU A 128 -11.47 21.92 13.19
C LEU A 128 -11.68 21.87 11.68
N CYS A 129 -11.16 20.84 11.02
CA CYS A 129 -11.27 20.67 9.57
C CYS A 129 -12.34 19.61 9.28
N PHE A 130 -13.19 19.84 8.27
CA PHE A 130 -14.34 18.99 8.00
C PHE A 130 -14.14 18.22 6.69
N ASN A 131 -13.97 16.89 6.71
CA ASN A 131 -13.92 16.07 5.48
C ASN A 131 -15.30 15.90 4.83
#